data_AF-A0A351GH31-F1
#
_entry.id   AF-A0A351GH31-F1
#
_cell.length_a   1.000
_cell.length_b   1.000
_cell.length_c   1.000
_cell.angle_alpha   90.00
_cell.angle_beta   90.00
_cell.angle_gamma   90.00
#
_symmetry.space_group_name_H-M   'P 1'
#
loop_
_entity.id
_entity.type
_entity.pdbx_description
1 polymer ?
#
loop_
_entity_poly.entity_id
_entity_poly.type
_entity_poly.pdbx_seq_one_letter_code
_entity_poly.pdbx_strand_id
1 'polypeptide(L)'
;MPFQVSPGVNVSELDQTTVVPAVSTTEGGIAGHFRWGPVEQLTLITSEDKLVGQFQKPTTTVYNDFFTAANFLSYGNALYVVRASSTGQANATQNAGNTVITLVKSSEDYENNYSSGIATVGDFVARYPGELGNSLKTSVCASATAFKSTLTGTYTITANTTSIAFSANQASTLVAGDLLEVGATLGAKQTIKVSSVDAGGLSAVLEKAYTGDSVAANTAIVRKWEYSTVTDRAPGTSAYATQRGGSADGMHVVVSDEDGLWTGVKGQVLEVFQNVSLASDAKTETGATNYYKDVVNNRSRYVWWTAHNSGNTNAGSAAQGVTFVGGTTPQTASFVNGADGSAPTAGQTIDGYRKFRNSEDVDISFLLAAGNGQTVVTDM
;
A
#
# COMPACT_ATOMS: atom_id res chain seq x y z
N MET A 1 56.47 -8.04 30.11
CA MET A 1 56.83 -9.03 29.08
C MET A 1 58.31 -9.34 29.24
N PRO A 2 58.70 -10.58 29.62
CA PRO A 2 60.10 -10.92 29.75
C PRO A 2 60.72 -11.00 28.34
N PHE A 3 61.68 -10.13 28.06
CA PHE A 3 62.46 -10.20 26.84
C PHE A 3 63.44 -11.37 26.95
N GLN A 4 63.37 -12.32 26.03
CA GLN A 4 64.33 -13.42 25.91
C GLN A 4 65.61 -12.88 25.27
N VAL A 5 66.75 -13.02 25.97
CA VAL A 5 68.06 -12.44 25.57
C VAL A 5 69.03 -13.51 25.04
N SER A 6 68.53 -14.66 24.58
CA SER A 6 69.31 -15.66 23.84
C SER A 6 68.40 -16.39 22.83
N PRO A 7 68.95 -17.00 21.76
CA PRO A 7 68.15 -17.75 20.79
C PRO A 7 67.36 -18.87 21.51
N GLY A 8 66.05 -18.86 21.35
CA GLY A 8 65.13 -19.81 21.95
C GLY A 8 63.90 -19.97 21.07
N VAL A 9 63.28 -21.16 21.12
CA VAL A 9 62.06 -21.44 20.38
C VAL A 9 60.89 -20.87 21.17
N ASN A 10 60.24 -19.83 20.62
CA ASN A 10 58.97 -19.33 21.13
C ASN A 10 57.83 -20.12 20.47
N VAL A 11 57.04 -20.84 21.27
CA VAL A 11 55.86 -21.56 20.78
C VAL A 11 54.67 -20.62 20.92
N SER A 12 54.29 -19.98 19.82
CA SER A 12 53.02 -19.27 19.70
C SER A 12 52.03 -20.16 18.96
N GLU A 13 50.93 -20.55 19.61
CA GLU A 13 49.77 -21.09 18.90
C GLU A 13 49.07 -19.95 18.17
N LEU A 14 49.09 -20.02 16.83
CA LEU A 14 48.24 -19.21 15.97
C LEU A 14 47.10 -20.11 15.51
N ASP A 15 45.88 -19.85 15.99
CA ASP A 15 44.71 -20.55 15.49
C ASP A 15 44.42 -20.08 14.05
N GLN A 16 44.62 -20.96 13.06
CA GLN A 16 44.27 -20.71 11.66
C GLN A 16 42.83 -21.11 11.32
N THR A 17 42.04 -21.62 12.26
CA THR A 17 40.63 -21.98 12.03
C THR A 17 39.66 -20.80 12.12
N THR A 18 40.14 -19.62 12.52
CA THR A 18 39.43 -18.33 12.41
C THR A 18 39.69 -17.60 11.10
N VAL A 19 40.14 -18.29 10.05
CA VAL A 19 39.83 -17.81 8.70
C VAL A 19 38.31 -17.89 8.57
N VAL A 20 37.64 -16.74 8.66
CA VAL A 20 36.35 -16.59 8.00
C VAL A 20 36.66 -16.88 6.54
N PRO A 21 36.25 -18.01 5.94
CA PRO A 21 36.34 -18.11 4.51
C PRO A 21 35.59 -16.89 3.99
N ALA A 22 36.28 -16.04 3.23
CA ALA A 22 35.58 -15.15 2.33
C ALA A 22 34.92 -16.11 1.33
N VAL A 23 33.73 -16.61 1.69
CA VAL A 23 32.86 -17.26 0.73
C VAL A 23 32.60 -16.12 -0.24
N SER A 24 33.30 -16.13 -1.37
CA SER A 24 33.14 -15.17 -2.44
C SER A 24 31.64 -15.07 -2.66
N THR A 25 31.05 -13.94 -2.27
CA THR A 25 29.64 -13.69 -2.50
C THR A 25 29.55 -13.43 -3.98
N THR A 26 29.33 -14.50 -4.74
CA THR A 26 29.14 -14.38 -6.17
C THR A 26 27.85 -13.58 -6.39
N GLU A 27 28.01 -12.33 -6.80
CA GLU A 27 26.89 -11.44 -7.09
C GLU A 27 26.41 -11.70 -8.51
N GLY A 28 25.12 -12.02 -8.65
CA GLY A 28 24.45 -12.21 -9.92
C GLY A 28 23.68 -10.96 -10.35
N GLY A 29 23.48 -10.76 -11.65
CA GLY A 29 22.52 -9.82 -12.21
C GLY A 29 21.51 -10.53 -13.10
N ILE A 30 20.24 -10.12 -13.05
CA ILE A 30 19.20 -10.57 -13.97
C ILE A 30 18.26 -9.41 -14.31
N ALA A 31 17.92 -9.26 -15.59
CA ALA A 31 16.83 -8.40 -16.04
C ALA A 31 15.75 -9.23 -16.72
N GLY A 32 14.49 -8.99 -16.35
CA GLY A 32 13.38 -9.81 -16.85
C GLY A 32 12.01 -9.24 -16.52
N HIS A 33 10.98 -9.98 -16.89
CA HIS A 33 9.61 -9.65 -16.57
C HIS A 33 9.28 -10.13 -15.16
N PHE A 34 8.63 -9.26 -14.38
CA PHE A 34 8.11 -9.59 -13.05
C PHE A 34 6.73 -8.96 -12.88
N ARG A 35 5.92 -9.49 -11.95
CA ARG A 35 4.54 -9.04 -11.74
C ARG A 35 4.41 -7.78 -10.90
N TRP A 36 5.34 -7.59 -9.98
CA TRP A 36 5.34 -6.45 -9.07
C TRP A 36 6.76 -5.94 -8.86
N GLY A 37 6.91 -4.80 -8.20
CA GLY A 37 8.21 -4.21 -7.88
C GLY A 37 8.64 -3.11 -8.84
N PRO A 38 9.73 -2.41 -8.50
CA PRO A 38 10.20 -1.24 -9.23
C PRO A 38 10.68 -1.63 -10.63
N VAL A 39 10.28 -0.83 -11.61
CA VAL A 39 10.62 -1.01 -13.03
C VAL A 39 11.90 -0.24 -13.36
N GLU A 40 12.81 -0.86 -14.11
CA GLU A 40 14.09 -0.28 -14.57
C GLU A 40 15.01 0.20 -13.43
N GLN A 41 14.88 -0.41 -12.25
CA GLN A 41 15.70 -0.11 -11.07
C GLN A 41 16.39 -1.38 -10.55
N LEU A 42 17.67 -1.25 -10.19
CA LEU A 42 18.45 -2.30 -9.54
C LEU A 42 17.91 -2.58 -8.14
N THR A 43 17.49 -3.80 -7.88
CA THR A 43 17.05 -4.23 -6.55
C THR A 43 17.85 -5.44 -6.09
N LEU A 44 18.57 -5.30 -4.98
CA LEU A 44 19.32 -6.41 -4.37
C LEU A 44 18.37 -7.37 -3.65
N ILE A 45 18.43 -8.63 -4.04
CA ILE A 45 17.67 -9.74 -3.47
C ILE A 45 18.66 -10.76 -2.91
N THR A 46 18.47 -11.14 -1.64
CA THR A 46 19.40 -12.02 -0.90
C THR A 46 18.80 -13.37 -0.53
N SER A 47 17.55 -13.63 -0.93
CA SER A 47 16.82 -14.87 -0.62
C SER A 47 15.58 -14.97 -1.49
N GLU A 48 15.08 -16.18 -1.73
CA GLU A 48 13.83 -16.40 -2.45
C GLU A 48 12.63 -15.73 -1.75
N ASP A 49 12.59 -15.72 -0.42
CA ASP A 49 11.52 -15.03 0.32
C ASP A 49 11.49 -13.52 0.03
N LYS A 50 12.67 -12.89 -0.10
CA LYS A 50 12.77 -11.49 -0.54
C LYS A 50 12.37 -11.31 -2.01
N LEU A 51 12.71 -12.27 -2.88
CA LEU A 51 12.28 -12.25 -4.28
C LEU A 51 10.75 -12.25 -4.37
N VAL A 52 10.10 -13.18 -3.66
CA VAL A 52 8.63 -13.26 -3.55
C VAL A 52 8.08 -11.99 -2.91
N GLY A 53 8.68 -11.51 -1.83
CA GLY A 53 8.22 -10.32 -1.13
C GLY A 53 8.25 -9.04 -1.98
N GLN A 54 9.22 -8.92 -2.89
CA GLN A 54 9.42 -7.73 -3.73
C GLN A 54 8.74 -7.84 -5.10
N PHE A 55 8.92 -8.97 -5.79
CA PHE A 55 8.48 -9.16 -7.18
C PHE A 55 7.25 -10.04 -7.34
N GLN A 56 6.80 -10.66 -6.25
CA GLN A 56 5.64 -11.55 -6.17
C GLN A 56 5.78 -12.85 -6.98
N LYS A 57 4.92 -13.83 -6.69
CA LYS A 57 4.97 -15.14 -7.36
C LYS A 57 4.65 -14.99 -8.86
N PRO A 58 5.28 -15.79 -9.73
CA PRO A 58 5.07 -15.69 -11.16
C PRO A 58 3.68 -16.20 -11.56
N THR A 59 3.16 -15.68 -12.67
CA THR A 59 2.05 -16.26 -13.41
C THR A 59 2.55 -17.30 -14.42
N THR A 60 1.62 -17.93 -15.12
CA THR A 60 1.90 -18.80 -16.27
C THR A 60 2.62 -18.10 -17.44
N THR A 61 2.74 -16.78 -17.44
CA THR A 61 3.40 -15.99 -18.49
C THR A 61 4.75 -15.41 -18.07
N VAL A 62 5.02 -15.28 -16.77
CA VAL A 62 6.19 -14.56 -16.21
C VAL A 62 7.11 -15.50 -15.39
N TYR A 63 7.03 -16.80 -15.66
CA TYR A 63 7.67 -17.82 -14.81
C TYR A 63 9.17 -17.99 -15.05
N ASN A 64 9.65 -17.76 -16.28
CA ASN A 64 11.02 -18.11 -16.66
C ASN A 64 12.06 -17.26 -15.91
N ASP A 65 11.87 -15.94 -15.91
CA ASP A 65 12.75 -15.00 -15.21
C ASP A 65 12.72 -15.23 -13.69
N PHE A 66 11.53 -15.43 -13.14
CA PHE A 66 11.36 -15.69 -11.70
C PHE A 66 12.05 -16.98 -11.26
N PHE A 67 11.81 -18.10 -11.94
CA PHE A 67 12.44 -19.37 -11.55
C PHE A 67 13.95 -19.39 -11.83
N THR A 68 14.42 -18.66 -12.84
CA THR A 68 15.87 -18.47 -13.04
C THR A 68 16.49 -17.73 -11.85
N ALA A 69 15.86 -16.65 -11.39
CA ALA A 69 16.29 -15.91 -10.21
C ALA A 69 16.22 -16.76 -8.92
N ALA A 70 15.11 -17.48 -8.69
CA ALA A 70 14.92 -18.32 -7.52
C ALA A 70 15.95 -19.47 -7.47
N ASN A 71 16.19 -20.14 -8.59
CA ASN A 71 17.19 -21.20 -8.68
C ASN A 71 18.60 -20.67 -8.41
N PHE A 72 18.96 -19.49 -8.92
CA PHE A 72 20.24 -18.86 -8.56
C PHE A 72 20.33 -18.59 -7.06
N LEU A 73 19.29 -18.03 -6.45
CA LEU A 73 19.23 -17.71 -5.01
C LEU A 73 19.28 -18.94 -4.09
N SER A 74 19.04 -20.14 -4.61
CA SER A 74 19.26 -21.38 -3.85
C SER A 74 20.75 -21.70 -3.62
N TYR A 75 21.64 -21.13 -4.44
CA TYR A 75 23.10 -21.33 -4.36
C TYR A 75 23.85 -20.03 -4.05
N GLY A 76 23.33 -18.89 -4.51
CA GLY A 76 23.90 -17.56 -4.34
C GLY A 76 23.17 -16.75 -3.27
N ASN A 77 23.90 -15.87 -2.59
CA ASN A 77 23.36 -15.05 -1.50
C ASN A 77 23.09 -13.58 -1.89
N ALA A 78 23.43 -13.17 -3.13
CA ALA A 78 23.22 -11.83 -3.65
C ALA A 78 22.87 -11.86 -5.16
N LEU A 79 21.67 -11.42 -5.50
CA LEU A 79 21.19 -11.28 -6.87
C LEU A 79 20.59 -9.89 -7.05
N TYR A 80 21.13 -9.10 -7.96
CA TYR A 80 20.50 -7.88 -8.41
C TYR A 80 19.46 -8.19 -9.49
N VAL A 81 18.22 -7.79 -9.23
CA VAL A 81 17.09 -7.99 -10.14
C VAL A 81 16.63 -6.64 -10.67
N VAL A 82 16.46 -6.55 -12.00
CA VAL A 82 15.85 -5.41 -12.69
C VAL A 82 14.58 -5.90 -13.39
N ARG A 83 13.44 -5.31 -13.04
CA ARG A 83 12.20 -5.54 -13.77
C ARG A 83 12.18 -4.70 -15.03
N ALA A 84 12.13 -5.35 -16.20
CA ALA A 84 12.01 -4.69 -17.49
C ALA A 84 10.65 -3.99 -17.62
N SER A 85 10.64 -2.84 -18.28
CA SER A 85 9.39 -2.19 -18.69
C SER A 85 8.71 -3.01 -19.79
N SER A 86 7.38 -3.01 -19.83
CA SER A 86 6.63 -3.66 -20.91
C SER A 86 5.53 -2.76 -21.49
N THR A 87 5.07 -3.10 -22.70
CA THR A 87 3.99 -2.36 -23.36
C THR A 87 2.67 -2.65 -22.68
N GLY A 88 1.91 -1.60 -22.36
CA GLY A 88 0.61 -1.74 -21.67
C GLY A 88 0.71 -2.02 -20.17
N GLN A 89 1.91 -1.95 -19.59
CA GLN A 89 2.10 -2.03 -18.15
C GLN A 89 1.48 -0.80 -17.46
N ALA A 90 0.70 -1.00 -16.39
CA ALA A 90 -0.01 0.10 -15.74
C ALA A 90 -0.16 -0.11 -14.22
N ASN A 91 -0.07 0.97 -13.45
CA ASN A 91 -0.43 1.00 -12.05
C ASN A 91 -1.94 1.00 -11.90
N ALA A 92 -2.45 0.26 -10.91
CA ALA A 92 -3.87 0.33 -10.58
C ALA A 92 -4.22 1.70 -10.00
N THR A 93 -5.36 2.24 -10.44
CA THR A 93 -5.87 3.58 -10.11
C THR A 93 -7.22 3.46 -9.42
N GLN A 94 -7.69 4.53 -8.79
CA GLN A 94 -8.99 4.57 -8.11
C GLN A 94 -10.12 5.10 -9.00
N ASN A 95 -9.87 5.25 -10.30
CA ASN A 95 -10.86 5.72 -11.27
C ASN A 95 -11.04 4.69 -12.39
N ALA A 96 -12.15 3.96 -12.35
CA ALA A 96 -12.53 3.00 -13.39
C ALA A 96 -12.67 3.64 -14.78
N GLY A 97 -13.00 4.94 -14.85
CA GLY A 97 -13.10 5.70 -16.10
C GLY A 97 -11.76 6.21 -16.64
N ASN A 98 -10.63 5.93 -15.98
CA ASN A 98 -9.32 6.34 -16.49
C ASN A 98 -8.93 5.53 -17.74
N THR A 99 -8.72 6.23 -18.85
CA THR A 99 -8.33 5.64 -20.14
C THR A 99 -6.85 5.82 -20.46
N VAL A 100 -6.11 6.59 -19.65
CA VAL A 100 -4.68 6.86 -19.83
C VAL A 100 -3.87 5.90 -18.98
N ILE A 101 -2.88 5.24 -19.60
CA ILE A 101 -1.93 4.39 -18.90
C ILE A 101 -1.16 5.23 -17.88
N THR A 102 -1.39 4.95 -16.61
CA THR A 102 -0.62 5.53 -15.51
C THR A 102 0.53 4.58 -15.18
N LEU A 103 1.76 5.05 -15.37
CA LEU A 103 2.96 4.24 -15.18
C LEU A 103 3.94 4.96 -14.27
N VAL A 104 3.86 4.66 -12.97
CA VAL A 104 4.84 5.09 -11.97
C VAL A 104 5.82 3.94 -11.75
N LYS A 105 7.03 4.07 -12.28
CA LYS A 105 8.02 2.98 -12.38
C LYS A 105 8.73 2.69 -11.07
N SER A 106 9.13 3.74 -10.36
CA SER A 106 9.98 3.69 -9.16
C SER A 106 9.68 4.85 -8.23
N SER A 107 10.31 4.86 -7.05
CA SER A 107 10.25 6.02 -6.15
C SER A 107 10.86 7.28 -6.77
N GLU A 108 11.95 7.13 -7.52
CA GLU A 108 12.58 8.26 -8.20
C GLU A 108 11.69 8.82 -9.32
N ASP A 109 11.05 7.96 -10.10
CA ASP A 109 10.09 8.36 -11.13
C ASP A 109 8.89 9.10 -10.51
N TYR A 110 8.38 8.61 -9.38
CA TYR A 110 7.34 9.31 -8.63
C TYR A 110 7.78 10.71 -8.21
N GLU A 111 8.94 10.85 -7.55
CA GLU A 111 9.40 12.13 -7.04
C GLU A 111 9.65 13.15 -8.15
N ASN A 112 10.24 12.71 -9.27
CA ASN A 112 10.58 13.57 -10.39
C ASN A 112 9.37 13.97 -11.25
N ASN A 113 8.40 13.07 -11.44
CA ASN A 113 7.34 13.27 -12.43
C ASN A 113 5.93 13.40 -11.85
N TYR A 114 5.68 12.91 -10.64
CA TYR A 114 4.33 12.71 -10.10
C TYR A 114 4.12 13.25 -8.68
N SER A 115 5.15 13.76 -8.02
CA SER A 115 5.07 14.29 -6.66
C SER A 115 4.11 15.47 -6.51
N SER A 116 3.81 16.22 -7.57
CA SER A 116 2.77 17.26 -7.57
C SER A 116 1.34 16.74 -7.67
N GLY A 117 1.18 15.44 -7.92
CA GLY A 117 -0.09 14.77 -8.13
C GLY A 117 -0.33 14.33 -9.57
N ILE A 118 -1.31 13.45 -9.75
CA ILE A 118 -1.70 12.88 -11.05
C ILE A 118 -3.20 13.13 -11.23
N ALA A 119 -3.56 13.80 -12.33
CA ALA A 119 -4.97 14.07 -12.62
C ALA A 119 -5.71 12.78 -12.99
N THR A 120 -7.00 12.71 -12.68
CA THR A 120 -7.95 11.67 -13.14
C THR A 120 -7.69 10.22 -12.70
N VAL A 121 -6.71 9.96 -11.83
CA VAL A 121 -6.45 8.59 -11.31
C VAL A 121 -7.05 8.33 -9.92
N GLY A 122 -7.54 9.38 -9.25
CA GLY A 122 -8.04 9.34 -7.86
C GLY A 122 -7.02 9.87 -6.85
N ASP A 123 -7.26 9.59 -5.56
CA ASP A 123 -6.47 10.14 -4.45
C ASP A 123 -5.15 9.38 -4.25
N PHE A 124 -5.14 8.11 -4.63
CA PHE A 124 -4.00 7.21 -4.56
C PHE A 124 -3.86 6.38 -5.83
N VAL A 125 -2.63 5.94 -6.10
CA VAL A 125 -2.29 4.97 -7.15
C VAL A 125 -1.43 3.85 -6.56
N ALA A 126 -1.50 2.65 -7.13
CA ALA A 126 -0.71 1.52 -6.69
C ALA A 126 0.80 1.82 -6.79
N ARG A 127 1.60 1.29 -5.86
CA ARG A 127 3.04 1.59 -5.73
C ARG A 127 3.82 1.29 -7.00
N TYR A 128 3.51 0.16 -7.61
CA TYR A 128 4.15 -0.34 -8.81
C TYR A 128 3.09 -0.78 -9.82
N PRO A 129 3.43 -0.86 -11.11
CA PRO A 129 2.51 -1.33 -12.11
C PRO A 129 2.30 -2.85 -12.00
N GLY A 130 1.09 -3.30 -12.26
CA GLY A 130 0.72 -4.71 -12.22
C GLY A 130 -0.71 -4.97 -11.77
N GLU A 131 -1.23 -6.15 -12.12
CA GLU A 131 -2.61 -6.56 -11.82
C GLU A 131 -2.87 -6.75 -10.32
N LEU A 132 -1.83 -7.06 -9.53
CA LEU A 132 -1.95 -7.21 -8.08
C LEU A 132 -2.42 -5.92 -7.39
N GLY A 133 -2.16 -4.77 -8.01
CA GLY A 133 -2.67 -3.48 -7.53
C GLY A 133 -4.20 -3.42 -7.52
N ASN A 134 -4.90 -4.19 -8.36
CA ASN A 134 -6.36 -4.20 -8.43
C ASN A 134 -7.02 -4.80 -7.18
N SER A 135 -6.26 -5.55 -6.37
CA SER A 135 -6.76 -6.11 -5.11
C SER A 135 -6.72 -5.12 -3.95
N LEU A 136 -6.15 -3.93 -4.16
CA LEU A 136 -6.00 -2.94 -3.11
C LEU A 136 -7.29 -2.12 -2.96
N LYS A 137 -7.56 -1.73 -1.72
CA LYS A 137 -8.55 -0.71 -1.37
C LYS A 137 -7.92 0.24 -0.37
N THR A 138 -8.14 1.55 -0.55
CA THR A 138 -7.87 2.51 0.52
C THR A 138 -9.14 3.05 1.11
N SER A 139 -9.09 3.34 2.41
CA SER A 139 -10.16 4.03 3.12
C SER A 139 -9.55 5.10 4.01
N VAL A 140 -10.01 6.33 3.84
CA VAL A 140 -9.54 7.49 4.60
C VAL A 140 -10.66 7.98 5.51
N CYS A 141 -10.35 8.07 6.80
CA CYS A 141 -11.19 8.71 7.79
C CYS A 141 -10.61 10.10 8.10
N ALA A 142 -11.20 11.14 7.51
CA ALA A 142 -10.67 12.50 7.59
C ALA A 142 -11.30 13.36 8.72
N SER A 143 -12.28 12.83 9.47
CA SER A 143 -12.94 13.58 10.54
C SER A 143 -13.54 12.66 11.61
N ALA A 144 -13.80 13.21 12.80
CA ALA A 144 -14.52 12.49 13.85
C ALA A 144 -15.93 12.03 13.42
N THR A 145 -16.60 12.80 12.56
CA THR A 145 -17.93 12.45 12.02
C THR A 145 -17.85 11.27 11.05
N ALA A 146 -16.79 11.20 10.23
CA ALA A 146 -16.54 10.03 9.38
C ALA A 146 -16.21 8.79 10.21
N PHE A 147 -15.52 8.96 11.35
CA PHE A 147 -15.15 7.88 12.24
C PHE A 147 -16.38 7.24 12.91
N LYS A 148 -17.27 8.07 13.44
CA LYS A 148 -18.49 7.65 14.11
C LYS A 148 -19.55 8.74 14.05
N SER A 149 -20.77 8.38 13.67
CA SER A 149 -21.91 9.28 13.70
C SER A 149 -23.17 8.56 14.17
N THR A 150 -24.18 9.33 14.58
CA THR A 150 -25.52 8.80 14.85
C THR A 150 -26.43 9.29 13.73
N LEU A 151 -27.14 8.39 13.05
CA LEU A 151 -28.08 8.80 12.02
C LEU A 151 -29.40 9.23 12.67
N THR A 152 -29.95 10.35 12.21
CA THR A 152 -31.19 10.92 12.73
C THR A 152 -32.39 10.40 11.95
N GLY A 153 -33.35 9.78 12.64
CA GLY A 153 -34.55 9.21 12.06
C GLY A 153 -34.82 7.81 12.60
N THR A 154 -35.94 7.22 12.15
CA THR A 154 -36.26 5.83 12.48
C THR A 154 -35.72 4.88 11.42
N TYR A 155 -35.26 3.71 11.88
CA TYR A 155 -34.98 2.56 11.02
C TYR A 155 -35.83 1.37 11.42
N THR A 156 -36.01 0.44 10.49
CA THR A 156 -36.67 -0.85 10.71
C THR A 156 -35.78 -1.96 10.19
N ILE A 157 -35.75 -3.08 10.91
CA ILE A 157 -35.02 -4.28 10.51
C ILE A 157 -35.74 -5.51 11.03
N THR A 158 -35.86 -6.52 10.19
CA THR A 158 -36.51 -7.79 10.54
C THR A 158 -35.44 -8.81 10.95
N ALA A 159 -35.75 -9.65 11.93
CA ALA A 159 -34.88 -10.77 12.31
C ALA A 159 -34.62 -11.68 11.10
N ASN A 160 -33.39 -12.19 11.00
CA ASN A 160 -32.87 -13.05 9.95
C ASN A 160 -32.92 -12.45 8.53
N THR A 161 -32.94 -11.12 8.40
CA THR A 161 -32.82 -10.43 7.11
C THR A 161 -31.54 -9.62 6.99
N THR A 162 -31.09 -9.38 5.77
CA THR A 162 -29.96 -8.48 5.44
C THR A 162 -30.41 -7.07 5.09
N SER A 163 -31.70 -6.83 4.86
CA SER A 163 -32.20 -5.50 4.50
C SER A 163 -32.52 -4.68 5.75
N ILE A 164 -32.04 -3.45 5.77
CA ILE A 164 -32.44 -2.42 6.73
C ILE A 164 -33.13 -1.30 5.97
N ALA A 165 -34.28 -0.85 6.47
CA ALA A 165 -35.03 0.24 5.89
C ALA A 165 -34.99 1.47 6.81
N PHE A 166 -35.09 2.63 6.19
CA PHE A 166 -34.96 3.93 6.81
C PHE A 166 -36.23 4.75 6.51
N SER A 167 -36.64 5.57 7.46
CA SER A 167 -37.85 6.41 7.33
C SER A 167 -37.72 7.54 6.31
N ALA A 168 -36.50 7.92 6.00
CA ALA A 168 -36.15 8.87 4.94
C ALA A 168 -34.77 8.52 4.38
N ASN A 169 -34.06 9.50 3.83
CA ASN A 169 -32.78 9.32 3.15
C ASN A 169 -31.58 9.14 4.10
N GLN A 170 -31.76 8.56 5.30
CA GLN A 170 -30.68 8.45 6.30
C GLN A 170 -29.46 7.70 5.77
N ALA A 171 -29.66 6.71 4.88
CA ALA A 171 -28.58 5.93 4.31
C ALA A 171 -27.70 6.73 3.33
N SER A 172 -28.10 7.93 2.91
CA SER A 172 -27.29 8.79 2.01
C SER A 172 -25.93 9.20 2.58
N THR A 173 -25.75 9.07 3.90
CA THR A 173 -24.47 9.32 4.59
C THR A 173 -23.66 8.04 4.84
N LEU A 174 -24.22 6.89 4.49
CA LEU A 174 -23.58 5.59 4.59
C LEU A 174 -22.77 5.29 3.33
N VAL A 175 -21.67 4.58 3.54
CA VAL A 175 -20.80 4.07 2.48
C VAL A 175 -20.69 2.56 2.66
N ALA A 176 -20.58 1.80 1.58
CA ALA A 176 -20.28 0.37 1.66
C ALA A 176 -18.99 0.16 2.48
N GLY A 177 -19.04 -0.77 3.42
CA GLY A 177 -17.98 -0.99 4.42
C GLY A 177 -18.30 -0.42 5.81
N ASP A 178 -19.20 0.56 5.94
CA ASP A 178 -19.58 1.10 7.24
C ASP A 178 -20.17 0.02 8.17
N LEU A 179 -19.92 0.17 9.47
CA LEU A 179 -20.47 -0.69 10.51
C LEU A 179 -21.68 0.00 11.14
N LEU A 180 -22.82 -0.70 11.17
CA LEU A 180 -24.04 -0.21 11.82
C LEU A 180 -24.31 -0.99 13.11
N GLU A 181 -24.57 -0.26 14.19
CA GLU A 181 -25.08 -0.85 15.44
C GLU A 181 -26.62 -0.89 15.39
N VAL A 182 -27.16 -2.08 15.15
CA VAL A 182 -28.58 -2.34 14.96
C VAL A 182 -29.14 -3.21 16.08
N GLY A 183 -30.28 -2.82 16.63
CA GLY A 183 -31.03 -3.63 17.61
C GLY A 183 -32.05 -2.84 18.40
N ALA A 184 -32.93 -3.53 19.13
CA ALA A 184 -33.98 -2.87 19.91
C ALA A 184 -33.43 -2.12 21.14
N THR A 185 -32.48 -2.73 21.86
CA THR A 185 -31.97 -2.23 23.14
C THR A 185 -30.51 -1.78 23.02
N LEU A 186 -30.18 -0.58 23.52
CA LEU A 186 -28.86 0.06 23.35
C LEU A 186 -27.66 -0.83 23.76
N GLY A 187 -27.79 -1.65 24.81
CA GLY A 187 -26.73 -2.55 25.29
C GLY A 187 -26.65 -3.92 24.61
N ALA A 188 -27.56 -4.22 23.68
CA ALA A 188 -27.66 -5.52 22.98
C ALA A 188 -27.65 -5.36 21.45
N LYS A 189 -27.20 -4.20 20.94
CA LYS A 189 -27.11 -3.96 19.50
C LYS A 189 -26.02 -4.81 18.87
N GLN A 190 -26.33 -5.38 17.71
CA GLN A 190 -25.37 -6.09 16.86
C GLN A 190 -24.66 -5.09 15.96
N THR A 191 -23.35 -5.23 15.81
CA THR A 191 -22.57 -4.45 14.84
C THR A 191 -22.48 -5.26 13.54
N ILE A 192 -23.03 -4.74 12.46
CA ILE A 192 -23.06 -5.44 11.16
C ILE A 192 -22.57 -4.49 10.06
N LYS A 193 -21.73 -5.01 9.15
CA LYS A 193 -21.19 -4.25 8.02
C LYS A 193 -22.24 -4.04 6.94
N VAL A 194 -22.26 -2.85 6.34
CA VAL A 194 -23.06 -2.49 5.16
C VAL A 194 -22.36 -2.99 3.91
N SER A 195 -23.04 -3.79 3.10
CA SER A 195 -22.53 -4.25 1.80
C SER A 195 -22.85 -3.26 0.68
N SER A 196 -24.04 -2.64 0.72
CA SER A 196 -24.47 -1.67 -0.28
C SER A 196 -25.55 -0.76 0.28
N VAL A 197 -25.72 0.39 -0.36
CA VAL A 197 -26.69 1.42 0.02
C VAL A 197 -27.58 1.70 -1.18
N ASP A 198 -28.89 1.83 -0.95
CA ASP A 198 -29.84 2.22 -1.99
C ASP A 198 -29.58 3.66 -2.45
N ALA A 199 -29.69 3.93 -3.74
CA ALA A 199 -29.42 5.24 -4.32
C ALA A 199 -30.32 6.36 -3.75
N GLY A 200 -31.54 6.02 -3.32
CA GLY A 200 -32.45 6.97 -2.66
C GLY A 200 -32.17 7.18 -1.17
N GLY A 201 -31.22 6.42 -0.59
CA GLY A 201 -30.88 6.47 0.82
C GLY A 201 -31.95 5.92 1.77
N LEU A 202 -32.97 5.24 1.23
CA LEU A 202 -34.12 4.70 1.99
C LEU A 202 -33.87 3.29 2.55
N SER A 203 -32.87 2.59 2.04
CA SER A 203 -32.48 1.28 2.56
C SER A 203 -30.99 1.01 2.37
N ALA A 204 -30.49 0.00 3.07
CA ALA A 204 -29.16 -0.56 2.87
C ALA A 204 -29.22 -2.07 3.00
N VAL A 205 -28.23 -2.75 2.42
CA VAL A 205 -28.03 -4.19 2.56
C VAL A 205 -26.84 -4.42 3.49
N LEU A 206 -27.02 -5.34 4.42
CA LEU A 206 -26.01 -5.79 5.37
C LEU A 206 -25.29 -7.03 4.83
N GLU A 207 -24.01 -7.16 5.14
CA GLU A 207 -23.18 -8.29 4.70
C GLU A 207 -23.61 -9.62 5.35
N LYS A 208 -24.22 -9.55 6.53
CA LYS A 208 -24.74 -10.71 7.26
C LYS A 208 -26.16 -10.44 7.74
N ALA A 209 -26.95 -11.51 7.85
CA ALA A 209 -28.30 -11.40 8.39
C ALA A 209 -28.27 -10.94 9.85
N TYR A 210 -29.14 -9.99 10.21
CA TYR A 210 -29.33 -9.56 11.59
C TYR A 210 -30.04 -10.66 12.37
N THR A 211 -29.47 -11.10 13.50
CA THR A 211 -29.99 -12.25 14.26
C THR A 211 -30.69 -11.86 15.57
N GLY A 212 -30.81 -10.56 15.85
CA GLY A 212 -31.55 -10.06 17.00
C GLY A 212 -33.06 -9.93 16.75
N ASP A 213 -33.78 -9.43 17.75
CA ASP A 213 -35.23 -9.20 17.65
C ASP A 213 -35.56 -8.13 16.60
N SER A 214 -36.62 -8.38 15.82
CA SER A 214 -37.13 -7.44 14.84
C SER A 214 -37.42 -6.07 15.46
N VAL A 215 -36.96 -5.02 14.81
CA VAL A 215 -37.13 -3.63 15.23
C VAL A 215 -38.14 -2.97 14.29
N ALA A 216 -39.33 -2.66 14.81
CA ALA A 216 -40.40 -2.01 14.05
C ALA A 216 -40.20 -0.50 13.87
N ALA A 217 -39.54 0.17 14.84
CA ALA A 217 -39.05 1.54 14.74
C ALA A 217 -38.06 1.78 15.88
N ASN A 218 -36.86 2.29 15.57
CA ASN A 218 -35.93 2.77 16.58
C ASN A 218 -35.16 3.98 16.07
N THR A 219 -34.78 4.87 16.97
CA THR A 219 -34.00 6.08 16.72
C THR A 219 -32.67 5.95 17.47
N ALA A 220 -31.56 6.41 16.87
CA ALA A 220 -30.18 6.17 17.31
C ALA A 220 -29.51 4.91 16.73
N ILE A 221 -29.52 4.81 15.40
CA ILE A 221 -28.56 3.94 14.73
C ILE A 221 -27.19 4.62 14.73
N VAL A 222 -26.20 3.92 15.26
CA VAL A 222 -24.82 4.40 15.29
C VAL A 222 -24.11 3.80 14.10
N ARG A 223 -23.50 4.66 13.29
CA ARG A 223 -22.58 4.30 12.22
C ARG A 223 -21.16 4.47 12.73
N LYS A 224 -20.32 3.47 12.46
CA LYS A 224 -18.89 3.52 12.66
C LYS A 224 -18.18 3.22 11.35
N TRP A 225 -17.02 3.82 11.15
CA TRP A 225 -16.14 3.46 10.05
C TRP A 225 -15.67 2.00 10.15
N GLU A 226 -15.51 1.34 9.00
CA GLU A 226 -15.06 -0.06 8.86
C GLU A 226 -13.85 -0.39 9.73
N TYR A 227 -12.88 0.52 9.76
CA TYR A 227 -11.58 0.35 10.41
C TYR A 227 -11.47 1.05 11.76
N SER A 228 -12.60 1.39 12.38
CA SER A 228 -12.64 2.05 13.70
C SER A 228 -12.05 1.21 14.83
N THR A 229 -11.90 -0.11 14.66
CA THR A 229 -11.33 -1.02 15.68
C THR A 229 -9.81 -1.19 15.56
N VAL A 230 -9.21 -0.81 14.43
CA VAL A 230 -7.75 -0.88 14.20
C VAL A 230 -7.04 0.45 14.46
N THR A 231 -7.78 1.44 14.95
CA THR A 231 -7.30 2.77 15.32
C THR A 231 -7.64 3.04 16.79
N ASP A 232 -6.82 3.84 17.46
CA ASP A 232 -6.93 4.10 18.90
C ASP A 232 -8.04 5.10 19.26
N ARG A 233 -8.31 6.05 18.35
CA ARG A 233 -9.29 7.13 18.53
C ARG A 233 -9.83 7.65 17.21
N ALA A 234 -10.80 8.56 17.30
CA ALA A 234 -11.25 9.34 16.16
C ALA A 234 -10.22 10.41 15.75
N PRO A 235 -10.17 10.81 14.46
CA PRO A 235 -9.36 11.95 14.04
C PRO A 235 -9.76 13.24 14.76
N GLY A 236 -8.76 14.05 15.10
CA GLY A 236 -8.93 15.30 15.84
C GLY A 236 -7.98 16.38 15.35
N THR A 237 -7.51 17.24 16.25
CA THR A 237 -6.47 18.24 15.93
C THR A 237 -5.12 17.74 16.41
N SER A 238 -4.09 17.82 15.57
CA SER A 238 -2.73 17.47 15.96
C SER A 238 -2.15 18.48 16.97
N ALA A 239 -1.19 18.04 17.78
CA ALA A 239 -0.48 18.94 18.69
C ALA A 239 0.22 20.09 17.93
N TYR A 240 0.74 19.80 16.73
CA TYR A 240 1.41 20.78 15.87
C TYR A 240 0.45 21.88 15.39
N ALA A 241 -0.73 21.51 14.91
CA ALA A 241 -1.75 22.47 14.48
C ALA A 241 -2.27 23.30 15.66
N THR A 242 -2.53 22.65 16.80
CA THR A 242 -2.98 23.33 18.04
C THR A 242 -2.03 24.45 18.44
N GLN A 243 -0.71 24.21 18.44
CA GLN A 243 0.31 25.22 18.78
C GLN A 243 0.36 26.40 17.82
N ARG A 244 -0.17 26.25 16.60
CA ARG A 244 -0.18 27.26 15.54
C ARG A 244 -1.56 27.87 15.31
N GLY A 245 -2.51 27.61 16.22
CA GLY A 245 -3.89 28.09 16.10
C GLY A 245 -4.67 27.45 14.93
N GLY A 246 -4.18 26.35 14.37
CA GLY A 246 -4.90 25.53 13.40
C GLY A 246 -5.81 24.50 14.08
N SER A 247 -6.74 23.91 13.32
CA SER A 247 -7.68 22.93 13.87
C SER A 247 -8.13 21.88 12.85
N ALA A 248 -8.57 20.72 13.35
CA ALA A 248 -9.20 19.63 12.59
C ALA A 248 -8.36 19.07 11.42
N ASP A 249 -7.04 19.03 11.58
CA ASP A 249 -6.08 18.55 10.59
C ASP A 249 -5.85 17.03 10.64
N GLY A 250 -6.31 16.32 11.68
CA GLY A 250 -6.06 14.89 11.84
C GLY A 250 -6.85 14.00 10.89
N MET A 251 -6.24 12.91 10.45
CA MET A 251 -6.87 11.88 9.61
C MET A 251 -6.26 10.50 9.84
N HIS A 252 -6.96 9.46 9.38
CA HIS A 252 -6.48 8.07 9.34
C HIS A 252 -6.58 7.54 7.91
N VAL A 253 -5.56 6.80 7.47
CA VAL A 253 -5.53 6.14 6.16
C VAL A 253 -5.31 4.66 6.38
N VAL A 254 -6.15 3.82 5.80
CA VAL A 254 -6.01 2.37 5.82
C VAL A 254 -5.87 1.85 4.40
N VAL A 255 -4.92 0.94 4.21
CA VAL A 255 -4.78 0.14 2.98
C VAL A 255 -5.15 -1.30 3.33
N SER A 256 -6.04 -1.90 2.55
CA SER A 256 -6.48 -3.28 2.72
C SER A 256 -6.40 -4.07 1.42
N ASP A 257 -6.27 -5.37 1.56
CA ASP A 257 -6.40 -6.37 0.51
C ASP A 257 -7.88 -6.73 0.35
N GLU A 258 -8.57 -6.11 -0.60
CA GLU A 258 -10.01 -6.27 -0.84
C GLU A 258 -10.34 -7.68 -1.33
N ASP A 259 -9.62 -8.17 -2.34
CA ASP A 259 -9.90 -9.47 -2.96
C ASP A 259 -9.07 -10.64 -2.41
N GLY A 260 -8.07 -10.37 -1.57
CA GLY A 260 -7.25 -11.39 -0.96
C GLY A 260 -6.05 -11.83 -1.81
N LEU A 261 -5.67 -11.07 -2.84
CA LEU A 261 -4.55 -11.46 -3.72
C LEU A 261 -3.18 -11.27 -3.05
N TRP A 262 -3.09 -10.40 -2.05
CA TRP A 262 -1.84 -10.13 -1.32
C TRP A 262 -1.61 -11.10 -0.16
N THR A 263 -2.67 -11.39 0.58
CA THR A 263 -2.63 -12.10 1.87
C THR A 263 -3.28 -13.47 1.82
N GLY A 264 -4.08 -13.76 0.78
CA GLY A 264 -4.96 -14.92 0.72
C GLY A 264 -6.28 -14.72 1.48
N VAL A 265 -6.49 -13.58 2.15
CA VAL A 265 -7.66 -13.30 2.98
C VAL A 265 -8.33 -12.01 2.52
N LYS A 266 -9.59 -12.11 2.09
CA LYS A 266 -10.38 -10.95 1.65
C LYS A 266 -10.63 -9.97 2.79
N GLY A 267 -10.49 -8.68 2.49
CA GLY A 267 -10.67 -7.57 3.42
C GLY A 267 -9.57 -7.41 4.47
N GLN A 268 -8.44 -8.12 4.34
CA GLN A 268 -7.36 -8.07 5.31
C GLN A 268 -6.69 -6.69 5.31
N VAL A 269 -6.49 -6.09 6.49
CA VAL A 269 -5.75 -4.83 6.62
C VAL A 269 -4.26 -5.07 6.37
N LEU A 270 -3.68 -4.29 5.46
CA LEU A 270 -2.26 -4.33 5.10
C LEU A 270 -1.47 -3.27 5.87
N GLU A 271 -1.95 -2.02 5.85
CA GLU A 271 -1.26 -0.87 6.44
C GLU A 271 -2.26 0.10 7.08
N VAL A 272 -1.86 0.68 8.22
CA VAL A 272 -2.65 1.70 8.93
C VAL A 272 -1.75 2.89 9.24
N PHE A 273 -2.16 4.06 8.76
CA PHE A 273 -1.55 5.35 9.05
C PHE A 273 -2.51 6.15 9.92
N GLN A 274 -2.31 6.06 11.23
CA GLN A 274 -3.14 6.75 12.21
C GLN A 274 -2.56 8.12 12.59
N ASN A 275 -3.45 9.04 12.97
CA ASN A 275 -3.15 10.39 13.45
C ASN A 275 -2.18 11.21 12.57
N VAL A 276 -2.22 10.99 11.26
CA VAL A 276 -1.50 11.81 10.28
C VAL A 276 -2.26 13.12 10.05
N SER A 277 -1.61 14.12 9.49
CA SER A 277 -2.13 15.47 9.35
C SER A 277 -2.36 15.87 7.90
N LEU A 278 -3.43 16.62 7.65
CA LEU A 278 -3.74 17.32 6.40
C LEU A 278 -2.81 18.53 6.16
N ALA A 279 -2.16 19.05 7.20
CA ALA A 279 -1.27 20.20 7.10
C ALA A 279 0.11 19.80 6.55
N SER A 280 0.61 20.55 5.56
CA SER A 280 1.85 20.21 4.85
C SER A 280 3.12 20.39 5.68
N ASP A 281 3.09 21.27 6.69
CA ASP A 281 4.21 21.55 7.58
C ASP A 281 4.14 20.76 8.90
N ALA A 282 3.11 19.94 9.09
CA ALA A 282 2.89 19.21 10.33
C ALA A 282 4.07 18.32 10.70
N LYS A 283 4.49 18.37 11.97
CA LYS A 283 5.55 17.53 12.54
C LYS A 283 5.06 16.72 13.73
N THR A 284 5.68 15.56 13.93
CA THR A 284 5.56 14.78 15.17
C THR A 284 6.36 15.45 16.30
N GLU A 285 6.20 14.97 17.53
CA GLU A 285 6.99 15.43 18.69
C GLU A 285 8.50 15.20 18.53
N THR A 286 8.88 14.23 17.68
CA THR A 286 10.27 13.92 17.34
C THR A 286 10.81 14.75 16.17
N GLY A 287 10.00 15.64 15.58
CA GLY A 287 10.39 16.50 14.46
C GLY A 287 10.28 15.83 13.07
N ALA A 288 9.85 14.57 12.99
CA ALA A 288 9.55 13.93 11.71
C ALA A 288 8.30 14.53 11.05
N THR A 289 8.15 14.39 9.74
CA THR A 289 6.92 14.81 9.04
C THR A 289 5.72 14.02 9.55
N ASN A 290 4.62 14.73 9.86
CA ASN A 290 3.31 14.16 10.13
C ASN A 290 2.33 14.43 8.97
N TYR A 291 2.78 15.08 7.90
CA TYR A 291 1.95 15.34 6.73
C TYR A 291 1.60 14.03 6.03
N TYR A 292 0.31 13.75 5.85
CA TYR A 292 -0.17 12.44 5.43
C TYR A 292 0.40 11.99 4.08
N LYS A 293 0.55 12.92 3.13
CA LYS A 293 1.17 12.65 1.82
C LYS A 293 2.57 12.10 2.00
N ASP A 294 3.43 12.82 2.72
CA ASP A 294 4.81 12.41 2.94
C ASP A 294 4.89 11.09 3.74
N VAL A 295 4.05 10.95 4.76
CA VAL A 295 4.03 9.74 5.59
C VAL A 295 3.65 8.52 4.76
N VAL A 296 2.61 8.61 3.93
CA VAL A 296 2.18 7.51 3.05
C VAL A 296 3.25 7.23 1.99
N ASN A 297 3.75 8.25 1.30
CA ASN A 297 4.75 8.08 0.24
C ASN A 297 6.06 7.46 0.75
N ASN A 298 6.50 7.82 1.97
CA ASN A 298 7.73 7.31 2.55
C ASN A 298 7.60 5.91 3.16
N ARG A 299 6.41 5.53 3.65
CA ARG A 299 6.23 4.30 4.45
C ARG A 299 5.39 3.23 3.80
N SER A 300 4.50 3.58 2.85
CA SER A 300 3.63 2.60 2.22
C SER A 300 4.39 1.74 1.22
N ARG A 301 4.16 0.43 1.29
CA ARG A 301 4.65 -0.54 0.31
C ARG A 301 3.69 -0.71 -0.88
N TYR A 302 2.47 -0.21 -0.77
CA TYR A 302 1.38 -0.54 -1.69
C TYR A 302 0.83 0.63 -2.47
N VAL A 303 0.95 1.87 -1.98
CA VAL A 303 0.35 3.03 -2.64
C VAL A 303 1.27 4.25 -2.68
N TRP A 304 0.94 5.15 -3.60
CA TRP A 304 1.42 6.52 -3.72
C TRP A 304 0.24 7.49 -3.61
N TRP A 305 0.48 8.65 -3.03
CA TRP A 305 -0.45 9.77 -3.09
C TRP A 305 -0.49 10.39 -4.49
N THR A 306 -1.67 10.75 -4.98
CA THR A 306 -1.82 11.42 -6.29
C THR A 306 -2.70 12.66 -6.26
N ALA A 307 -3.61 12.79 -5.27
CA ALA A 307 -4.41 13.99 -5.13
C ALA A 307 -4.96 14.14 -3.70
N HIS A 308 -5.31 15.37 -3.33
CA HIS A 308 -6.14 15.61 -2.16
C HIS A 308 -7.59 15.29 -2.51
N ASN A 309 -8.26 14.52 -1.65
CA ASN A 309 -9.69 14.29 -1.80
C ASN A 309 -10.43 15.64 -1.74
N SER A 310 -11.36 15.87 -2.68
CA SER A 310 -12.10 17.14 -2.77
C SER A 310 -12.97 17.44 -1.54
N GLY A 311 -13.31 16.42 -0.75
CA GLY A 311 -14.00 16.56 0.53
C GLY A 311 -13.11 17.07 1.68
N ASN A 312 -11.79 17.17 1.48
CA ASN A 312 -10.84 17.65 2.49
C ASN A 312 -10.42 19.10 2.18
N THR A 313 -11.05 20.05 2.86
CA THR A 313 -10.77 21.48 2.69
C THR A 313 -9.43 21.85 3.33
N ASN A 314 -8.65 22.71 2.65
CA ASN A 314 -7.33 23.18 3.03
C ASN A 314 -6.24 22.10 3.12
N ALA A 315 -6.50 20.86 2.67
CA ALA A 315 -5.48 19.81 2.59
C ALA A 315 -4.23 20.31 1.84
N GLY A 316 -3.05 20.10 2.42
CA GLY A 316 -1.78 20.59 1.88
C GLY A 316 -1.43 22.04 2.24
N SER A 317 -2.29 22.77 2.95
CA SER A 317 -1.97 24.10 3.50
C SER A 317 -1.10 24.01 4.75
N ALA A 318 -0.34 25.07 5.05
CA ALA A 318 0.38 25.18 6.32
C ALA A 318 -0.60 25.36 7.50
N ALA A 319 -0.24 24.89 8.70
CA ALA A 319 -1.14 24.84 9.84
C ALA A 319 -1.50 26.20 10.48
N GLN A 320 -0.73 27.25 10.21
CA GLN A 320 -0.84 28.55 10.91
C GLN A 320 -2.20 29.21 10.74
N GLY A 321 -3.02 29.20 11.79
CA GLY A 321 -4.36 29.79 11.82
C GLY A 321 -5.37 29.13 10.87
N VAL A 322 -5.05 27.95 10.33
CA VAL A 322 -5.89 27.26 9.33
C VAL A 322 -6.78 26.24 10.01
N THR A 323 -8.09 26.35 9.78
CA THR A 323 -9.04 25.29 10.08
C THR A 323 -9.16 24.38 8.87
N PHE A 324 -8.81 23.11 9.06
CA PHE A 324 -9.01 22.06 8.07
C PHE A 324 -10.41 21.49 8.24
N VAL A 325 -10.99 20.95 7.16
CA VAL A 325 -12.29 20.29 7.22
C VAL A 325 -12.21 19.01 6.42
N GLY A 326 -12.09 17.87 7.12
CA GLY A 326 -12.16 16.57 6.47
C GLY A 326 -13.58 16.15 6.12
N GLY A 327 -13.71 15.27 5.14
CA GLY A 327 -15.00 14.69 4.75
C GLY A 327 -15.75 14.07 5.93
N THR A 328 -17.08 14.19 5.94
CA THR A 328 -17.96 13.64 7.00
C THR A 328 -18.32 12.17 6.78
N THR A 329 -17.93 11.60 5.65
CA THR A 329 -18.01 10.18 5.32
C THR A 329 -16.61 9.64 5.03
N PRO A 330 -16.32 8.36 5.32
CA PRO A 330 -15.09 7.72 4.90
C PRO A 330 -14.93 7.82 3.39
N GLN A 331 -13.73 8.22 2.97
CA GLN A 331 -13.34 8.31 1.56
C GLN A 331 -12.72 6.96 1.20
N THR A 332 -13.55 6.07 0.64
CA THR A 332 -13.14 4.70 0.30
C THR A 332 -13.10 4.55 -1.21
N ALA A 333 -12.04 3.95 -1.74
CA ALA A 333 -11.94 3.63 -3.15
C ALA A 333 -11.10 2.36 -3.39
N SER A 334 -11.66 1.47 -4.22
CA SER A 334 -11.03 0.27 -4.75
C SER A 334 -10.15 0.60 -5.95
N PHE A 335 -9.14 -0.22 -6.17
CA PHE A 335 -8.17 -0.02 -7.24
C PHE A 335 -8.55 -0.87 -8.45
N VAL A 336 -8.36 -0.32 -9.65
CA VAL A 336 -8.72 -0.92 -10.92
C VAL A 336 -7.72 -0.51 -12.00
N ASN A 337 -7.80 -1.14 -13.17
CA ASN A 337 -6.99 -0.82 -14.36
C ASN A 337 -5.48 -1.09 -14.24
N GLY A 338 -5.03 -1.76 -13.18
CA GLY A 338 -3.65 -2.26 -13.06
C GLY A 338 -3.40 -3.42 -14.02
N ALA A 339 -2.25 -3.40 -14.70
CA ALA A 339 -1.92 -4.37 -15.74
C ALA A 339 -0.42 -4.74 -15.71
N ASP A 340 -0.12 -6.03 -15.89
CA ASP A 340 1.25 -6.57 -15.94
C ASP A 340 1.95 -6.25 -17.28
N GLY A 341 1.19 -5.75 -18.27
CA GLY A 341 1.64 -5.48 -19.64
C GLY A 341 1.87 -6.75 -20.46
N SER A 342 2.26 -6.58 -21.72
CA SER A 342 2.69 -7.69 -22.58
C SER A 342 4.03 -8.27 -22.10
N ALA A 343 4.45 -9.41 -22.65
CA ALA A 343 5.85 -9.82 -22.52
C ALA A 343 6.77 -8.69 -23.04
N PRO A 344 7.87 -8.36 -22.34
CA PRO A 344 8.84 -7.38 -22.79
C PRO A 344 9.42 -7.75 -24.16
N THR A 345 9.59 -6.76 -25.02
CA THR A 345 10.33 -6.92 -26.27
C THR A 345 11.82 -7.07 -26.00
N ALA A 346 12.58 -7.61 -26.96
CA ALA A 346 14.04 -7.72 -26.83
C ALA A 346 14.71 -6.37 -26.49
N GLY A 347 14.24 -5.26 -27.08
CA GLY A 347 14.76 -3.92 -26.77
C GLY A 347 14.48 -3.50 -25.33
N GLN A 348 13.27 -3.72 -24.83
CA GLN A 348 12.91 -3.42 -23.44
C GLN A 348 13.70 -4.27 -22.42
N THR A 349 13.93 -5.55 -22.73
CA THR A 349 14.76 -6.41 -21.90
C THR A 349 16.22 -5.94 -21.90
N ILE A 350 16.75 -5.56 -23.06
CA ILE A 350 18.08 -4.97 -23.21
C ILE A 350 18.21 -3.70 -22.35
N ASP A 351 17.21 -2.82 -22.35
CA ASP A 351 17.24 -1.61 -21.51
C ASP A 351 17.30 -1.93 -20.01
N GLY A 352 16.69 -3.04 -19.60
CA GLY A 352 16.87 -3.61 -18.25
C GLY A 352 18.31 -4.05 -17.99
N TYR A 353 18.91 -4.83 -18.90
CA TYR A 353 20.30 -5.29 -18.74
C TYR A 353 21.33 -4.16 -18.76
N ARG A 354 21.06 -3.08 -19.50
CA ARG A 354 21.94 -1.90 -19.54
C ARG A 354 22.13 -1.24 -18.18
N LYS A 355 21.23 -1.47 -17.22
CA LYS A 355 21.38 -1.00 -15.83
C LYS A 355 22.58 -1.63 -15.12
N PHE A 356 23.09 -2.76 -15.58
CA PHE A 356 24.28 -3.42 -15.03
C PHE A 356 25.60 -2.99 -15.67
N ARG A 357 25.59 -2.11 -16.68
CA ARG A 357 26.82 -1.77 -17.43
C ARG A 357 27.82 -0.93 -16.64
N ASN A 358 27.37 -0.16 -15.65
CA ASN A 358 28.27 0.67 -14.86
C ASN A 358 28.83 -0.13 -13.68
N SER A 359 30.09 -0.54 -13.78
CA SER A 359 30.80 -1.26 -12.72
C SER A 359 31.06 -0.42 -11.46
N GLU A 360 30.93 0.90 -11.54
CA GLU A 360 31.02 1.77 -10.36
C GLU A 360 29.73 1.74 -9.52
N ASP A 361 28.59 1.44 -10.15
CA ASP A 361 27.28 1.38 -9.48
C ASP A 361 26.97 -0.02 -8.95
N VAL A 362 27.40 -1.06 -9.67
CA VAL A 362 27.14 -2.47 -9.31
C VAL A 362 28.27 -3.37 -9.82
N ASP A 363 28.77 -4.24 -8.94
CA ASP A 363 29.79 -5.25 -9.28
C ASP A 363 29.12 -6.63 -9.35
N ILE A 364 29.04 -7.23 -10.54
CA ILE A 364 28.43 -8.55 -10.72
C ILE A 364 29.42 -9.52 -11.34
N SER A 365 29.48 -10.72 -10.76
CA SER A 365 30.30 -11.83 -11.27
C SER A 365 29.61 -12.61 -12.38
N PHE A 366 28.28 -12.69 -12.35
CA PHE A 366 27.48 -13.40 -13.35
C PHE A 366 26.30 -12.58 -13.81
N LEU A 367 25.97 -12.69 -15.10
CA LEU A 367 24.77 -12.13 -15.68
C LEU A 367 23.90 -13.27 -16.23
N LEU A 368 22.71 -13.44 -15.65
CA LEU A 368 21.79 -14.51 -15.99
C LEU A 368 20.91 -14.06 -17.16
N ALA A 369 20.87 -14.84 -18.24
CA ALA A 369 20.10 -14.49 -19.44
C ALA A 369 18.66 -15.05 -19.47
N ALA A 370 18.25 -15.90 -18.51
CA ALA A 370 16.88 -16.40 -18.31
C ALA A 370 16.11 -16.84 -19.58
N GLY A 371 16.79 -17.47 -20.56
CA GLY A 371 16.15 -17.94 -21.79
C GLY A 371 15.84 -16.85 -22.82
N ASN A 372 16.44 -15.66 -22.68
CA ASN A 372 16.34 -14.60 -23.67
C ASN A 372 16.90 -15.03 -25.04
N GLY A 373 16.29 -14.49 -26.10
CA GLY A 373 16.70 -14.77 -27.48
C GLY A 373 18.05 -14.16 -27.86
N GLN A 374 18.58 -14.58 -29.02
CA GLN A 374 19.91 -14.19 -29.53
C GLN A 374 20.16 -12.68 -29.49
N THR A 375 19.15 -11.86 -29.83
CA THR A 375 19.27 -10.40 -29.86
C THR A 375 19.69 -9.81 -28.51
N VAL A 376 19.11 -10.29 -27.41
CA VAL A 376 19.42 -9.80 -26.05
C VAL A 376 20.81 -10.29 -25.65
N VAL A 377 21.09 -11.58 -25.85
CA VAL A 377 22.36 -12.23 -25.46
C VAL A 377 23.57 -11.62 -26.16
N THR A 378 23.40 -11.05 -27.35
CA THR A 378 24.49 -10.42 -28.10
C THR A 378 24.80 -8.98 -27.63
N ASP A 379 23.87 -8.31 -26.92
CA ASP A 379 24.09 -6.95 -26.38
C ASP A 379 24.51 -6.95 -24.90
N MET A 380 24.19 -8.03 -24.18
CA MET A 380 24.71 -8.34 -22.84
C MET A 380 26.23 -8.52 -22.89
#